data_AF-A0A535JKS4-F1
#
_entry.id   AF-A0A535JKS4-F1
#
_cell.length_a   1.000
_cell.length_b   1.000
_cell.length_c   1.000
_cell.angle_alpha   90.00
_cell.angle_beta   90.00
_cell.angle_gamma   90.00
#
_symmetry.space_group_name_H-M   'P 1'
#
loop_
_entity.id
_entity.type
_entity.pdbx_description
1 polymer ?
#
loop_
_entity_poly.entity_id
_entity_poly.type
_entity_poly.pdbx_seq_one_letter_code
_entity_poly.pdbx_strand_id
1 'polypeptide(L)'
;MEVGFAKALAIPRQGGNAATRPRRGNRVSRRGGVVLRWAGLCLVAVIVTATQATPAGAKTHGEAKISPPLLTLARSHPDDELAVIVRATAKSNGRHAQRAAAAVGRAHGHVSHSLSIVGGVSASLTGDEILELARDSDVQYISHDDVVTVTFDPTVGADLASGPGVLEVGAPEVWRQLGVTGRGIGVAVIDSGIAGHPDLAGRIVASVDFTGSGPATLVAPADPGGHGSHVAGIIAGDGTASGGAYTGVAPGAHLIDVRVITATGATTISTLIAGMQWVLGHRSDYNIRVVNISAGAPITTTYRDDPLATAVEVLVFSGLTVVVSAGNEGPKSSSVTTPGSDPYVITVGGVDDNGTATTADDSLASWSSRGPTSVDGLAKPDVVAPGRRIVSLRSPGSTLDQEFPDRVVAGLDPLAPVYFRMSGTSMAAPVVTGVVALMLERSPSLTPAQVKARLKGTASVLAYGSLNTTGSGLVDAVAAVTADQSVDPLAEQVSAGFASEMYSYLYGQPLVWRDLTFNGGVDANGVSWSDLSWSNVSWDATTWANVDWASFNWSTVNWQEISWEEISWEGISWETTSRKKDKADDKDDKYKPKERSKGTKHRGWEALD
;
A
#
# COMPACT_ATOMS: atom_id res chain seq x y z
N MET A 1 32.76 -25.45 39.66
CA MET A 1 34.00 -24.65 39.78
C MET A 1 33.69 -23.41 40.61
N GLU A 2 34.69 -22.82 41.25
CA GLU A 2 34.51 -22.09 42.52
C GLU A 2 34.19 -20.59 42.41
N VAL A 3 33.81 -20.01 43.55
CA VAL A 3 33.57 -18.58 43.78
C VAL A 3 34.53 -18.09 44.87
N GLY A 4 35.26 -16.98 44.64
CA GLY A 4 36.08 -16.31 45.65
C GLY A 4 36.59 -14.94 45.15
N PHE A 5 36.51 -13.85 45.92
CA PHE A 5 37.30 -13.47 47.14
C PHE A 5 38.70 -12.88 46.79
N ALA A 6 39.21 -11.79 47.38
CA ALA A 6 38.71 -10.93 48.48
C ALA A 6 39.36 -9.49 48.52
N LYS A 7 38.84 -8.67 49.45
CA LYS A 7 39.44 -7.60 50.34
C LYS A 7 40.95 -7.26 50.28
N ALA A 8 41.49 -6.15 50.85
CA ALA A 8 41.06 -4.77 51.22
C ALA A 8 42.16 -4.05 52.07
N LEU A 9 42.12 -2.69 52.20
CA LEU A 9 42.85 -1.82 53.18
C LEU A 9 44.40 -1.69 53.03
N ALA A 10 45.14 -0.66 53.50
CA ALA A 10 44.90 0.58 54.29
C ALA A 10 45.96 1.69 53.91
N ILE A 11 45.73 3.03 53.95
CA ILE A 11 45.79 4.04 55.07
C ILE A 11 47.23 4.27 55.65
N PRO A 12 47.76 5.51 55.96
CA PRO A 12 47.09 6.75 56.44
C PRO A 12 47.52 8.20 55.98
N ARG A 13 46.56 9.14 56.08
CA ARG A 13 46.54 10.58 56.50
C ARG A 13 47.73 11.57 56.34
N GLN A 14 47.47 12.73 55.71
CA GLN A 14 47.10 14.08 56.29
C GLN A 14 46.73 15.07 55.13
N GLY A 15 46.25 16.33 55.25
CA GLY A 15 45.82 17.21 56.36
C GLY A 15 46.58 18.57 56.42
N GLY A 16 46.00 19.80 56.47
CA GLY A 16 44.62 20.31 56.37
C GLY A 16 44.50 21.86 56.63
N ASN A 17 43.30 22.47 56.49
CA ASN A 17 42.91 23.90 56.76
C ASN A 17 43.49 25.03 55.85
N ALA A 18 42.91 26.24 55.69
CA ALA A 18 41.53 26.80 55.81
C ALA A 18 41.46 28.28 55.29
N ALA A 19 40.24 28.87 55.16
CA ALA A 19 39.92 30.34 55.09
C ALA A 19 40.34 31.14 53.80
N THR A 20 39.78 32.30 53.37
CA THR A 20 38.52 33.05 53.66
C THR A 20 38.17 34.05 52.52
N ARG A 21 36.89 34.43 52.35
CA ARG A 21 36.40 35.64 51.61
C ARG A 21 36.50 36.91 52.51
N PRO A 22 36.61 38.17 51.99
CA PRO A 22 35.41 39.01 51.77
C PRO A 22 35.47 40.24 50.80
N ARG A 23 34.29 40.61 50.22
CA ARG A 23 33.77 41.99 49.94
C ARG A 23 34.56 42.97 49.00
N ARG A 24 34.06 44.16 48.58
CA ARG A 24 32.73 44.66 48.05
C ARG A 24 32.80 46.21 47.87
N GLY A 25 32.63 46.75 46.66
CA GLY A 25 32.46 48.20 46.37
C GLY A 25 32.47 48.46 44.84
N ASN A 26 31.56 49.24 44.21
CA ASN A 26 31.24 50.69 44.28
C ASN A 26 32.35 51.63 43.71
N ARG A 27 32.08 52.67 42.89
CA ARG A 27 30.92 53.04 42.00
C ARG A 27 31.29 54.33 41.19
N VAL A 28 30.59 54.61 40.06
CA VAL A 28 30.23 55.96 39.50
C VAL A 28 31.24 56.86 38.72
N SER A 29 30.89 57.16 37.44
CA SER A 29 31.18 58.38 36.62
C SER A 29 32.62 58.66 36.13
N ARG A 30 32.95 59.58 35.19
CA ARG A 30 32.24 60.61 34.34
C ARG A 30 32.70 60.44 32.86
N ARG A 31 31.99 60.73 31.75
CA ARG A 31 31.19 61.89 31.22
C ARG A 31 32.03 62.93 30.41
N GLY A 32 31.84 62.96 29.07
CA GLY A 32 32.31 63.98 28.09
C GLY A 32 33.68 63.70 27.43
N GLY A 33 33.97 64.07 26.16
CA GLY A 33 33.16 64.66 25.06
C GLY A 33 34.01 65.50 24.07
N VAL A 34 33.48 65.87 22.87
CA VAL A 34 33.97 66.99 21.97
C VAL A 34 35.32 66.68 21.21
N VAL A 35 35.57 66.94 19.90
CA VAL A 35 34.81 67.53 18.75
C VAL A 35 35.55 67.39 17.37
N LEU A 36 34.83 67.36 16.22
CA LEU A 36 35.25 67.66 14.80
C LEU A 36 36.48 66.88 14.19
N ARG A 37 36.82 66.87 12.86
CA ARG A 37 36.20 67.36 11.59
C ARG A 37 36.65 66.50 10.37
N TRP A 38 35.75 66.40 9.39
CA TRP A 38 35.87 66.08 7.93
C TRP A 38 37.19 65.74 7.19
N ALA A 39 36.98 64.85 6.19
CA ALA A 39 37.60 64.75 4.85
C ALA A 39 38.92 63.97 4.64
N GLY A 40 38.91 63.15 3.57
CA GLY A 40 40.07 62.40 3.05
C GLY A 40 39.67 61.15 2.26
N LEU A 41 39.59 61.21 0.93
CA LEU A 41 39.46 60.01 0.09
C LEU A 41 40.79 59.25 0.03
N CYS A 42 40.74 57.93 0.18
CA CYS A 42 41.72 57.02 -0.44
C CYS A 42 41.08 55.63 -0.59
N LEU A 43 40.60 55.32 -1.80
CA LEU A 43 39.90 54.07 -2.09
C LEU A 43 40.90 52.96 -2.43
N VAL A 44 41.33 52.20 -1.42
CA VAL A 44 42.16 51.00 -1.61
C VAL A 44 41.24 49.80 -1.79
N ALA A 45 41.03 49.39 -3.04
CA ALA A 45 40.29 48.18 -3.38
C ALA A 45 41.14 46.92 -3.06
N VAL A 46 41.02 46.42 -1.83
CA VAL A 46 41.53 45.09 -1.49
C VAL A 46 40.58 44.06 -2.10
N ILE A 47 40.92 43.55 -3.28
CA ILE A 47 40.24 42.41 -3.89
C ILE A 47 40.60 41.17 -3.08
N VAL A 48 39.87 40.93 -1.99
CA VAL A 48 39.81 39.61 -1.37
C VAL A 48 38.97 38.75 -2.32
N THR A 49 39.63 37.94 -3.13
CA THR A 49 38.98 36.84 -3.86
C THR A 49 38.56 35.78 -2.85
N ALA A 50 37.48 36.06 -2.12
CA ALA A 50 36.77 35.08 -1.32
C ALA A 50 36.08 34.10 -2.29
N THR A 51 36.87 33.15 -2.80
CA THR A 51 36.36 31.94 -3.45
C THR A 51 35.59 31.15 -2.42
N GLN A 52 34.32 31.51 -2.22
CA GLN A 52 33.37 30.68 -1.51
C GLN A 52 33.21 29.42 -2.35
N ALA A 53 33.94 28.37 -1.98
CA ALA A 53 33.67 27.03 -2.45
C ALA A 53 32.27 26.67 -1.94
N THR A 54 31.28 26.78 -2.83
CA THR A 54 29.93 26.29 -2.56
C THR A 54 30.03 24.81 -2.19
N PRO A 55 29.43 24.36 -1.07
CA PRO A 55 29.47 22.96 -0.70
C PRO A 55 28.77 22.14 -1.79
N ALA A 56 29.52 21.27 -2.45
CA ALA A 56 29.00 20.34 -3.45
C ALA A 56 28.02 19.37 -2.77
N GLY A 57 26.72 19.70 -2.83
CA GLY A 57 25.68 18.99 -2.09
C GLY A 57 24.42 19.81 -1.78
N ALA A 58 24.43 21.13 -1.94
CA ALA A 58 23.20 21.93 -1.84
C ALA A 58 22.23 21.55 -2.99
N LYS A 59 21.15 20.83 -2.69
CA LYS A 59 20.03 20.63 -3.62
C LYS A 59 19.44 21.99 -4.01
N THR A 60 19.21 22.20 -5.30
CA THR A 60 18.35 23.29 -5.78
C THR A 60 16.88 23.00 -5.42
N HIS A 61 16.03 24.03 -5.41
CA HIS A 61 14.62 23.89 -4.99
C HIS A 61 13.81 22.88 -5.84
N GLY A 62 14.21 22.63 -7.10
CA GLY A 62 13.60 21.59 -7.93
C GLY A 62 14.05 20.18 -7.54
N GLU A 63 15.34 19.97 -7.25
CA GLU A 63 15.91 18.65 -6.90
C GLU A 63 15.41 18.09 -5.56
N ALA A 64 14.67 18.88 -4.78
CA ALA A 64 13.88 18.38 -3.65
C ALA A 64 12.75 17.43 -4.09
N LYS A 65 12.21 17.61 -5.31
CA LYS A 65 11.13 16.79 -5.89
C LYS A 65 11.58 15.47 -6.50
N ILE A 66 12.88 15.20 -6.59
CA ILE A 66 13.41 13.96 -7.18
C ILE A 66 13.83 13.02 -6.06
N SER A 67 13.40 11.75 -6.14
CA SER A 67 13.78 10.72 -5.16
C SER A 67 15.30 10.57 -5.07
N PRO A 68 15.87 10.27 -3.88
CA PRO A 68 17.34 10.23 -3.72
C PRO A 68 18.10 9.29 -4.65
N PRO A 69 17.62 8.07 -4.98
CA PRO A 69 18.28 7.22 -5.97
C PRO A 69 18.19 7.81 -7.39
N LEU A 70 17.01 8.29 -7.80
CA LEU A 70 16.80 8.82 -9.14
C LEU A 70 17.64 10.07 -9.39
N LEU A 71 17.74 10.97 -8.41
CA LEU A 71 18.63 12.15 -8.48
C LEU A 71 20.11 11.75 -8.62
N THR A 72 20.49 10.59 -8.10
CA THR A 72 21.86 10.06 -8.22
C THR A 72 22.10 9.46 -9.61
N LEU A 73 21.12 8.72 -10.16
CA LEU A 73 21.17 8.20 -11.53
C LEU A 73 21.20 9.33 -12.56
N ALA A 74 20.21 10.23 -12.53
CA ALA A 74 20.08 11.35 -13.47
C ALA A 74 21.32 12.26 -13.54
N ARG A 75 22.01 12.47 -12.41
CA ARG A 75 23.26 13.26 -12.35
C ARG A 75 24.52 12.50 -12.77
N SER A 76 24.48 11.16 -12.81
CA SER A 76 25.63 10.33 -13.23
C SER A 76 25.51 9.85 -14.68
N HIS A 77 24.29 9.80 -15.20
CA HIS A 77 23.93 9.35 -16.54
C HIS A 77 22.93 10.36 -17.15
N PRO A 78 23.39 11.57 -17.55
CA PRO A 78 22.50 12.63 -18.02
C PRO A 78 21.82 12.30 -19.36
N ASP A 79 22.48 11.52 -20.22
CA ASP A 79 22.02 11.14 -21.56
C ASP A 79 21.21 9.81 -21.59
N ASP A 80 21.20 9.03 -20.49
CA ASP A 80 20.52 7.73 -20.45
C ASP A 80 19.01 7.91 -20.19
N GLU A 81 18.16 7.22 -20.94
CA GLU A 81 16.72 7.13 -20.67
C GLU A 81 16.44 6.35 -19.37
N LEU A 82 15.69 6.97 -18.45
CA LEU A 82 15.28 6.40 -17.18
C LEU A 82 13.75 6.33 -17.09
N ALA A 83 13.22 5.18 -16.69
CA ALA A 83 11.79 5.00 -16.43
C ALA A 83 11.41 5.64 -15.09
N VAL A 84 10.37 6.47 -15.08
CA VAL A 84 9.97 7.29 -13.93
C VAL A 84 8.47 7.38 -13.75
N ILE A 85 8.05 7.64 -12.51
CA ILE A 85 6.68 7.97 -12.14
C ILE A 85 6.65 9.44 -11.70
N VAL A 86 5.85 10.23 -12.41
CA VAL A 86 5.72 11.68 -12.21
C VAL A 86 4.34 11.98 -11.63
N ARG A 87 4.27 12.50 -10.40
CA ARG A 87 3.03 12.93 -9.74
C ARG A 87 2.85 14.45 -9.87
N ALA A 88 1.63 14.92 -10.12
CA ALA A 88 1.35 16.35 -10.23
C ALA A 88 1.05 17.02 -8.89
N THR A 89 1.39 18.30 -8.74
CA THR A 89 1.01 19.15 -7.61
C THR A 89 -0.51 19.25 -7.52
N ALA A 90 -1.09 19.11 -6.32
CA ALA A 90 -2.53 19.29 -6.09
C ALA A 90 -3.03 20.64 -6.66
N LYS A 91 -4.10 20.61 -7.47
CA LYS A 91 -4.84 21.82 -7.87
C LYS A 91 -6.33 21.47 -7.94
N SER A 92 -7.19 22.43 -7.59
CA SER A 92 -8.65 22.26 -7.45
C SER A 92 -9.42 21.92 -8.75
N ASN A 93 -8.74 21.60 -9.85
CA ASN A 93 -9.34 21.18 -11.12
C ASN A 93 -9.21 19.68 -11.39
N GLY A 94 -8.69 18.86 -10.46
CA GLY A 94 -8.71 17.39 -10.48
C GLY A 94 -7.88 16.68 -11.57
N ARG A 95 -7.39 17.41 -12.57
CA ARG A 95 -6.70 16.87 -13.75
C ARG A 95 -5.21 16.64 -13.52
N HIS A 96 -4.88 15.90 -12.47
CA HIS A 96 -3.51 15.70 -11.99
C HIS A 96 -2.67 14.87 -12.98
N ALA A 97 -3.11 13.66 -13.35
CA ALA A 97 -2.40 12.82 -14.32
C ALA A 97 -2.19 13.52 -15.69
N GLN A 98 -3.20 14.24 -16.19
CA GLN A 98 -3.10 15.02 -17.43
C GLN A 98 -2.07 16.16 -17.32
N ARG A 99 -1.95 16.79 -16.15
CA ARG A 99 -0.93 17.82 -15.87
C ARG A 99 0.47 17.21 -15.71
N ALA A 100 0.60 16.01 -15.14
CA ALA A 100 1.85 15.27 -15.11
C ALA A 100 2.31 14.91 -16.54
N ALA A 101 1.42 14.37 -17.38
CA ALA A 101 1.68 14.12 -18.79
C ALA A 101 2.12 15.40 -19.54
N ALA A 102 1.40 16.51 -19.32
CA ALA A 102 1.72 17.79 -19.94
C ALA A 102 3.02 18.42 -19.41
N ALA A 103 3.49 18.07 -18.20
CA ALA A 103 4.78 18.49 -17.67
C ALA A 103 5.92 17.63 -18.27
N VAL A 104 5.74 16.31 -18.35
CA VAL A 104 6.68 15.38 -19.03
C VAL A 104 6.90 15.84 -20.48
N GLY A 105 5.83 16.11 -21.24
CA GLY A 105 5.96 16.58 -22.62
C GLY A 105 6.52 18.01 -22.78
N ARG A 106 6.56 18.82 -21.70
CA ARG A 106 7.30 20.10 -21.69
C ARG A 106 8.80 19.90 -21.48
N ALA A 107 9.18 18.91 -20.67
CA ALA A 107 10.55 18.44 -20.50
C ALA A 107 10.94 17.36 -21.52
N HIS A 108 10.37 17.43 -22.74
CA HIS A 108 10.64 16.59 -23.91
C HIS A 108 10.41 15.06 -23.79
N GLY A 109 10.16 14.54 -22.59
CA GLY A 109 9.97 13.14 -22.28
C GLY A 109 8.77 12.43 -22.92
N HIS A 110 8.78 11.10 -22.83
CA HIS A 110 7.78 10.21 -23.40
C HIS A 110 6.87 9.62 -22.33
N VAL A 111 5.57 9.93 -22.39
CA VAL A 111 4.56 9.37 -21.47
C VAL A 111 4.17 7.97 -21.92
N SER A 112 4.27 6.99 -21.01
CA SER A 112 3.87 5.60 -21.26
C SER A 112 2.38 5.41 -20.96
N HIS A 113 1.98 5.58 -19.69
CA HIS A 113 0.63 5.27 -19.21
C HIS A 113 0.18 6.23 -18.10
N SER A 114 -1.13 6.49 -18.04
CA SER A 114 -1.74 7.26 -16.94
C SER A 114 -1.80 6.41 -15.66
N LEU A 115 -1.43 7.02 -14.53
CA LEU A 115 -1.50 6.42 -13.19
C LEU A 115 -2.38 7.32 -12.30
N SER A 116 -3.65 7.48 -12.69
CA SER A 116 -4.54 8.50 -12.12
C SER A 116 -4.87 8.26 -10.64
N ILE A 117 -4.71 7.03 -10.14
CA ILE A 117 -4.82 6.70 -8.70
C ILE A 117 -3.74 7.38 -7.84
N VAL A 118 -2.62 7.82 -8.43
CA VAL A 118 -1.55 8.59 -7.74
C VAL A 118 -1.37 10.01 -8.30
N GLY A 119 -2.36 10.53 -9.05
CA GLY A 119 -2.29 11.85 -9.67
C GLY A 119 -1.19 12.02 -10.73
N GLY A 120 -0.74 10.92 -11.34
CA GLY A 120 0.51 10.91 -12.10
C GLY A 120 0.50 10.07 -13.38
N VAL A 121 1.69 9.87 -13.93
CA VAL A 121 1.96 9.03 -15.11
C VAL A 121 3.23 8.22 -14.93
N SER A 122 3.35 7.08 -15.62
CA SER A 122 4.64 6.46 -15.94
C SER A 122 5.16 7.06 -17.25
N ALA A 123 6.46 7.32 -17.33
CA ALA A 123 7.15 7.95 -18.44
C ALA A 123 8.61 7.50 -18.56
N SER A 124 9.23 7.74 -19.72
CA SER A 124 10.68 7.70 -19.93
C SER A 124 11.20 9.13 -20.16
N LEU A 125 12.27 9.50 -19.48
CA LEU A 125 13.00 10.77 -19.64
C LEU A 125 14.50 10.53 -19.46
N THR A 126 15.34 11.30 -20.15
CA THR A 126 16.78 11.32 -19.88
C THR A 126 17.12 11.96 -18.52
N GLY A 127 18.32 11.70 -18.01
CA GLY A 127 18.79 12.27 -16.75
C GLY A 127 18.73 13.81 -16.69
N ASP A 128 19.14 14.50 -17.75
CA ASP A 128 19.06 15.98 -17.80
C ASP A 128 17.61 16.48 -17.92
N GLU A 129 16.74 15.80 -18.66
CA GLU A 129 15.30 16.13 -18.74
C GLU A 129 14.59 15.96 -17.39
N ILE A 130 14.98 14.99 -16.56
CA ILE A 130 14.47 14.84 -15.18
C ILE A 130 14.89 16.02 -14.30
N LEU A 131 16.11 16.55 -14.47
CA LEU A 131 16.62 17.72 -13.76
C LEU A 131 15.98 19.05 -14.23
N GLU A 132 15.43 19.08 -15.45
CA GLU A 132 14.56 20.16 -15.93
C GLU A 132 13.11 20.00 -15.42
N LEU A 133 12.50 18.82 -15.59
CA LEU A 133 11.12 18.51 -15.20
C LEU A 133 10.84 18.83 -13.73
N ALA A 134 11.80 18.58 -12.84
CA ALA A 134 11.70 18.90 -11.41
C ALA A 134 11.53 20.41 -11.11
N ARG A 135 11.80 21.29 -12.07
CA ARG A 135 11.60 22.75 -11.97
C ARG A 135 10.18 23.18 -12.31
N ASP A 136 9.39 22.32 -12.97
CA ASP A 136 8.03 22.64 -13.39
C ASP A 136 7.09 22.80 -12.18
N SER A 137 6.22 23.81 -12.21
CA SER A 137 5.23 24.10 -11.17
C SER A 137 4.10 23.06 -11.07
N ASP A 138 3.87 22.27 -12.13
CA ASP A 138 2.88 21.21 -12.15
C ASP A 138 3.36 19.90 -11.51
N VAL A 139 4.67 19.71 -11.32
CA VAL A 139 5.24 18.49 -10.72
C VAL A 139 5.29 18.60 -9.20
N GLN A 140 4.78 17.59 -8.50
CA GLN A 140 4.93 17.39 -7.06
C GLN A 140 6.22 16.61 -6.78
N TYR A 141 6.37 15.44 -7.39
CA TYR A 141 7.43 14.49 -7.12
C TYR A 141 7.73 13.60 -8.34
N ILE A 142 8.98 13.15 -8.45
CA ILE A 142 9.49 12.24 -9.48
C ILE A 142 10.19 11.08 -8.77
N SER A 143 9.66 9.88 -8.95
CA SER A 143 10.23 8.61 -8.48
C SER A 143 10.73 7.77 -9.65
N HIS A 144 11.69 6.88 -9.42
CA HIS A 144 12.08 5.87 -10.42
C HIS A 144 10.94 4.83 -10.55
N ASP A 145 10.76 4.29 -11.75
CA ASP A 145 9.81 3.20 -12.02
C ASP A 145 10.55 1.86 -11.93
N ASP A 146 10.99 1.51 -10.70
CA ASP A 146 11.89 0.39 -10.46
C ASP A 146 11.32 -0.94 -11.00
N VAL A 147 12.16 -1.71 -11.69
CA VAL A 147 11.88 -3.11 -12.01
C VAL A 147 12.06 -3.95 -10.74
N VAL A 148 10.98 -4.60 -10.31
CA VAL A 148 10.92 -5.43 -9.11
C VAL A 148 10.94 -6.90 -9.52
N THR A 149 11.98 -7.63 -9.09
CA THR A 149 12.03 -9.09 -9.22
C THR A 149 11.54 -9.73 -7.91
N VAL A 150 10.32 -10.26 -7.94
CA VAL A 150 9.71 -10.95 -6.80
C VAL A 150 10.33 -12.34 -6.68
N THR A 151 11.20 -12.52 -5.68
CA THR A 151 11.80 -13.84 -5.40
C THR A 151 10.80 -14.71 -4.64
N PHE A 152 10.24 -15.69 -5.34
CA PHE A 152 9.31 -16.65 -4.78
C PHE A 152 10.04 -17.78 -4.01
N ASP A 153 9.50 -18.13 -2.84
CA ASP A 153 9.92 -19.25 -1.96
C ASP A 153 11.41 -19.32 -1.54
N PRO A 154 11.78 -18.75 -0.37
CA PRO A 154 13.15 -18.78 0.15
C PRO A 154 13.59 -20.22 0.51
N THR A 155 14.59 -20.70 -0.23
CA THR A 155 15.02 -22.11 -0.43
C THR A 155 15.46 -22.95 0.79
N VAL A 156 15.23 -22.49 2.02
CA VAL A 156 15.75 -23.14 3.24
C VAL A 156 14.74 -24.15 3.82
N GLY A 157 15.11 -25.44 3.83
CA GLY A 157 14.50 -26.48 4.69
C GLY A 157 13.12 -26.98 4.26
N ALA A 158 13.02 -27.45 3.01
CA ALA A 158 11.78 -27.89 2.36
C ALA A 158 11.35 -29.35 2.68
N ASP A 159 12.05 -30.08 3.55
CA ASP A 159 11.93 -31.56 3.62
C ASP A 159 10.66 -32.12 4.30
N LEU A 160 9.75 -31.26 4.76
CA LEU A 160 8.46 -31.62 5.36
C LEU A 160 7.32 -30.77 4.77
N ALA A 161 6.08 -31.23 4.86
CA ALA A 161 4.90 -30.50 4.39
C ALA A 161 3.97 -30.23 5.58
N SER A 162 3.50 -28.99 5.69
CA SER A 162 2.45 -28.59 6.63
C SER A 162 1.19 -28.14 5.88
N GLY A 163 0.15 -27.75 6.61
CA GLY A 163 -1.14 -27.38 6.02
C GLY A 163 -1.14 -25.97 5.40
N PRO A 164 -2.32 -25.48 4.97
CA PRO A 164 -2.49 -24.10 4.49
C PRO A 164 -2.49 -23.05 5.62
N GLY A 165 -1.86 -23.32 6.78
CA GLY A 165 -1.87 -22.46 7.99
C GLY A 165 -3.22 -22.32 8.71
N VAL A 166 -4.31 -22.88 8.15
CA VAL A 166 -5.69 -22.64 8.64
C VAL A 166 -5.97 -23.16 10.05
N LEU A 167 -5.22 -24.17 10.50
CA LEU A 167 -5.40 -24.78 11.82
C LEU A 167 -4.86 -23.89 12.93
N GLU A 168 -3.64 -23.37 12.78
CA GLU A 168 -3.03 -22.48 13.80
C GLU A 168 -3.83 -21.19 14.00
N VAL A 169 -4.40 -20.64 12.92
CA VAL A 169 -5.23 -19.41 12.98
C VAL A 169 -6.71 -19.68 13.32
N GLY A 170 -7.10 -20.95 13.52
CA GLY A 170 -8.46 -21.33 13.96
C GLY A 170 -9.58 -21.20 12.91
N ALA A 171 -9.26 -21.02 11.62
CA ALA A 171 -10.28 -20.78 10.58
C ALA A 171 -11.37 -21.88 10.45
N PRO A 172 -11.07 -23.19 10.58
CA PRO A 172 -12.09 -24.24 10.57
C PRO A 172 -13.12 -24.14 11.71
N GLU A 173 -12.79 -23.46 12.82
CA GLU A 173 -13.75 -23.21 13.90
C GLU A 173 -14.73 -22.09 13.53
N VAL A 174 -14.26 -21.05 12.82
CA VAL A 174 -15.12 -19.99 12.25
C VAL A 174 -16.16 -20.60 11.30
N TRP A 175 -15.73 -21.48 10.38
CA TRP A 175 -16.64 -22.14 9.45
C TRP A 175 -17.66 -23.03 10.18
N ARG A 176 -17.20 -23.79 11.18
CA ARG A 176 -18.00 -24.80 11.91
C ARG A 176 -18.99 -24.21 12.91
N GLN A 177 -18.58 -23.20 13.69
CA GLN A 177 -19.43 -22.61 14.73
C GLN A 177 -20.27 -21.44 14.24
N LEU A 178 -19.70 -20.60 13.37
CA LEU A 178 -20.31 -19.33 12.97
C LEU A 178 -20.99 -19.41 11.60
N GLY A 179 -20.69 -20.45 10.81
CA GLY A 179 -21.20 -20.60 9.45
C GLY A 179 -20.64 -19.56 8.47
N VAL A 180 -19.57 -18.87 8.83
CA VAL A 180 -18.90 -17.82 8.05
C VAL A 180 -17.78 -18.47 7.24
N THR A 181 -17.69 -18.20 5.93
CA THR A 181 -16.66 -18.77 5.03
C THR A 181 -16.08 -17.76 4.02
N GLY A 182 -16.39 -16.47 4.15
CA GLY A 182 -16.01 -15.39 3.23
C GLY A 182 -17.05 -15.11 2.13
N ARG A 183 -18.28 -15.63 2.24
CA ARG A 183 -19.24 -15.61 1.13
C ARG A 183 -19.66 -14.21 0.70
N GLY A 184 -19.66 -14.02 -0.62
CA GLY A 184 -20.03 -12.76 -1.27
C GLY A 184 -18.95 -11.68 -1.15
N ILE A 185 -17.82 -11.94 -0.52
CA ILE A 185 -16.69 -11.02 -0.40
C ILE A 185 -15.75 -11.22 -1.59
N GLY A 186 -15.55 -10.16 -2.38
CA GLY A 186 -14.56 -10.13 -3.43
C GLY A 186 -13.16 -9.83 -2.88
N VAL A 187 -12.20 -10.66 -3.26
CA VAL A 187 -10.78 -10.50 -2.92
C VAL A 187 -9.99 -10.33 -4.22
N ALA A 188 -9.34 -9.17 -4.37
CA ALA A 188 -8.39 -8.96 -5.47
C ALA A 188 -7.01 -9.52 -5.10
N VAL A 189 -6.41 -10.27 -6.02
CA VAL A 189 -5.08 -10.86 -5.90
C VAL A 189 -4.19 -10.19 -6.94
N ILE A 190 -3.31 -9.30 -6.48
CA ILE A 190 -2.38 -8.53 -7.33
C ILE A 190 -1.05 -9.30 -7.35
N ASP A 191 -0.87 -10.14 -8.38
CA ASP A 191 0.15 -11.20 -8.37
C ASP A 191 0.53 -11.71 -9.80
N SER A 192 1.03 -12.95 -9.95
CA SER A 192 1.43 -13.57 -11.23
C SER A 192 0.30 -14.19 -12.06
N GLY A 193 -0.92 -14.17 -11.55
CA GLY A 193 -2.11 -14.76 -12.17
C GLY A 193 -2.86 -15.71 -11.24
N ILE A 194 -4.05 -16.18 -11.64
CA ILE A 194 -4.70 -17.34 -11.01
C ILE A 194 -5.06 -18.37 -12.08
N ALA A 195 -4.50 -19.57 -11.98
CA ALA A 195 -4.84 -20.68 -12.86
C ALA A 195 -6.22 -21.29 -12.53
N GLY A 196 -6.91 -21.79 -13.56
CA GLY A 196 -8.16 -22.53 -13.37
C GLY A 196 -7.93 -23.84 -12.59
N HIS A 197 -8.53 -23.94 -11.39
CA HIS A 197 -8.33 -25.05 -10.46
C HIS A 197 -9.66 -25.60 -9.91
N PRO A 198 -9.82 -26.92 -9.66
CA PRO A 198 -11.05 -27.49 -9.09
C PRO A 198 -11.53 -26.78 -7.81
N ASP A 199 -10.65 -26.58 -6.84
CA ASP A 199 -10.92 -25.87 -5.58
C ASP A 199 -11.27 -24.38 -5.74
N LEU A 200 -11.30 -23.84 -6.97
CA LEU A 200 -11.75 -22.47 -7.29
C LEU A 200 -12.86 -22.46 -8.36
N ALA A 201 -13.50 -23.60 -8.64
CA ALA A 201 -14.52 -23.74 -9.68
C ALA A 201 -15.66 -22.72 -9.51
N GLY A 202 -15.78 -21.79 -10.47
CA GLY A 202 -16.79 -20.71 -10.44
C GLY A 202 -16.52 -19.57 -9.45
N ARG A 203 -15.40 -19.59 -8.70
CA ARG A 203 -15.01 -18.53 -7.76
C ARG A 203 -14.02 -17.51 -8.32
N ILE A 204 -13.29 -17.81 -9.42
CA ILE A 204 -12.54 -16.79 -10.16
C ILE A 204 -13.53 -16.04 -11.06
N VAL A 205 -13.91 -14.81 -10.68
CA VAL A 205 -15.00 -14.06 -11.35
C VAL A 205 -14.52 -13.08 -12.40
N ALA A 206 -13.25 -12.68 -12.35
CA ALA A 206 -12.57 -11.89 -13.38
C ALA A 206 -11.07 -12.17 -13.35
N SER A 207 -10.44 -12.12 -14.52
CA SER A 207 -8.99 -12.13 -14.72
C SER A 207 -8.59 -11.00 -15.66
N VAL A 208 -7.58 -10.21 -15.30
CA VAL A 208 -7.01 -9.13 -16.11
C VAL A 208 -5.48 -9.24 -16.13
N ASP A 209 -4.86 -8.87 -17.25
CA ASP A 209 -3.41 -8.98 -17.46
C ASP A 209 -2.77 -7.64 -17.82
N PHE A 210 -1.75 -7.26 -17.05
CA PHE A 210 -0.90 -6.07 -17.23
C PHE A 210 0.55 -6.43 -17.60
N THR A 211 0.87 -7.71 -17.79
CA THR A 211 2.23 -8.18 -18.10
C THR A 211 2.57 -8.16 -19.59
N GLY A 212 1.56 -7.98 -20.45
CA GLY A 212 1.71 -7.80 -21.89
C GLY A 212 1.76 -6.32 -22.29
N SER A 213 2.27 -6.04 -23.50
CA SER A 213 2.42 -4.68 -24.07
C SER A 213 1.12 -4.09 -24.65
N GLY A 214 -0.04 -4.60 -24.25
CA GLY A 214 -1.36 -4.17 -24.73
C GLY A 214 -2.21 -3.53 -23.62
N PRO A 215 -3.35 -2.89 -23.97
CA PRO A 215 -4.29 -2.42 -22.95
C PRO A 215 -4.83 -3.59 -22.13
N ALA A 216 -4.85 -3.42 -20.81
CA ALA A 216 -5.34 -4.43 -19.88
C ALA A 216 -6.81 -4.78 -20.18
N THR A 217 -7.04 -6.05 -20.51
CA THR A 217 -8.34 -6.59 -20.94
C THR A 217 -8.68 -7.83 -20.13
N LEU A 218 -9.96 -8.21 -20.11
CA LEU A 218 -10.38 -9.46 -19.46
C LEU A 218 -9.84 -10.66 -20.24
N VAL A 219 -9.09 -11.51 -19.55
CA VAL A 219 -8.44 -12.71 -20.09
C VAL A 219 -9.04 -13.98 -19.49
N ALA A 220 -8.64 -15.15 -19.98
CA ALA A 220 -8.90 -16.41 -19.29
C ALA A 220 -8.02 -16.52 -18.02
N PRO A 221 -8.49 -17.18 -16.94
CA PRO A 221 -7.68 -17.50 -15.77
C PRO A 221 -6.46 -18.34 -16.15
N ALA A 222 -5.28 -17.78 -15.85
CA ALA A 222 -3.98 -18.36 -16.12
C ALA A 222 -2.96 -17.79 -15.12
N ASP A 223 -1.91 -18.56 -14.83
CA ASP A 223 -0.81 -18.14 -13.97
C ASP A 223 0.50 -18.77 -14.46
N PRO A 224 1.24 -18.10 -15.35
CA PRO A 224 2.49 -18.63 -15.88
C PRO A 224 3.64 -18.55 -14.86
N GLY A 225 3.52 -17.77 -13.79
CA GLY A 225 4.51 -17.73 -12.70
C GLY A 225 4.33 -18.88 -11.70
N GLY A 226 3.08 -19.13 -11.30
CA GLY A 226 2.64 -20.20 -10.38
C GLY A 226 2.39 -19.73 -8.93
N HIS A 227 2.80 -18.50 -8.60
CA HIS A 227 2.74 -17.95 -7.26
C HIS A 227 1.33 -17.45 -6.90
N GLY A 228 0.69 -16.68 -7.80
CA GLY A 228 -0.64 -16.13 -7.56
C GLY A 228 -1.73 -17.20 -7.38
N SER A 229 -1.59 -18.37 -8.02
CA SER A 229 -2.47 -19.54 -7.78
C SER A 229 -2.31 -20.11 -6.37
N HIS A 230 -1.07 -20.15 -5.86
CA HIS A 230 -0.78 -20.60 -4.50
C HIS A 230 -1.32 -19.60 -3.47
N VAL A 231 -1.17 -18.30 -3.73
CA VAL A 231 -1.75 -17.21 -2.91
C VAL A 231 -3.28 -17.29 -2.91
N ALA A 232 -3.91 -17.40 -4.08
CA ALA A 232 -5.35 -17.57 -4.27
C ALA A 232 -5.92 -18.76 -3.50
N GLY A 233 -5.18 -19.87 -3.47
CA GLY A 233 -5.52 -21.07 -2.73
C GLY A 233 -5.63 -20.87 -1.22
N ILE A 234 -4.61 -20.25 -0.62
CA ILE A 234 -4.57 -19.95 0.82
C ILE A 234 -5.75 -19.05 1.22
N ILE A 235 -6.18 -18.15 0.31
CA ILE A 235 -7.37 -17.32 0.51
C ILE A 235 -8.66 -18.16 0.41
N ALA A 236 -8.94 -18.79 -0.74
CA ALA A 236 -10.29 -19.27 -1.06
C ALA A 236 -10.41 -20.65 -1.72
N GLY A 237 -9.34 -21.45 -1.73
CA GLY A 237 -9.44 -22.87 -2.15
C GLY A 237 -10.35 -23.65 -1.19
N ASP A 238 -11.34 -24.38 -1.68
CA ASP A 238 -12.26 -25.14 -0.79
C ASP A 238 -11.79 -26.56 -0.43
N GLY A 239 -10.60 -26.96 -0.88
CA GLY A 239 -10.04 -28.27 -0.58
C GLY A 239 -10.70 -29.44 -1.32
N THR A 240 -11.59 -29.21 -2.30
CA THR A 240 -12.32 -30.27 -3.02
C THR A 240 -11.38 -31.36 -3.55
N ALA A 241 -10.26 -30.99 -4.18
CA ALA A 241 -9.31 -31.95 -4.75
C ALA A 241 -8.38 -32.62 -3.70
N SER A 242 -8.52 -32.31 -2.41
CA SER A 242 -7.79 -32.93 -1.28
C SER A 242 -8.71 -33.52 -0.20
N GLY A 243 -10.02 -33.53 -0.43
CA GLY A 243 -11.00 -33.95 0.59
C GLY A 243 -11.06 -33.00 1.80
N GLY A 244 -10.69 -31.73 1.60
CA GLY A 244 -10.69 -30.68 2.63
C GLY A 244 -9.36 -30.47 3.36
N ALA A 245 -8.31 -31.25 3.06
CA ALA A 245 -7.02 -31.14 3.75
C ALA A 245 -6.26 -29.83 3.45
N TYR A 246 -6.43 -29.27 2.25
CA TYR A 246 -5.81 -28.03 1.81
C TYR A 246 -6.83 -26.90 1.55
N THR A 247 -7.92 -26.88 2.32
CA THR A 247 -8.89 -25.78 2.35
C THR A 247 -8.22 -24.49 2.85
N GLY A 248 -8.30 -23.40 2.08
CA GLY A 248 -7.86 -22.05 2.46
C GLY A 248 -8.77 -21.39 3.49
N VAL A 249 -8.39 -20.21 3.99
CA VAL A 249 -9.02 -19.56 5.15
C VAL A 249 -10.48 -19.12 4.91
N ALA A 250 -10.82 -18.72 3.69
CA ALA A 250 -12.13 -18.18 3.30
C ALA A 250 -12.68 -18.87 2.03
N PRO A 251 -13.04 -20.17 2.10
CA PRO A 251 -13.38 -21.01 0.93
C PRO A 251 -14.72 -20.65 0.24
N GLY A 252 -15.44 -19.66 0.76
CA GLY A 252 -16.63 -19.08 0.14
C GLY A 252 -16.40 -17.72 -0.53
N ALA A 253 -15.23 -17.10 -0.37
CA ALA A 253 -14.89 -15.84 -1.03
C ALA A 253 -14.66 -16.03 -2.53
N HIS A 254 -14.92 -14.99 -3.32
CA HIS A 254 -14.66 -15.01 -4.77
C HIS A 254 -13.46 -14.13 -5.12
N LEU A 255 -12.69 -14.57 -6.10
CA LEU A 255 -11.38 -14.05 -6.44
C LEU A 255 -11.40 -13.24 -7.73
N ILE A 256 -10.64 -12.14 -7.71
CA ILE A 256 -10.40 -11.25 -8.83
C ILE A 256 -8.90 -11.32 -9.12
N ASP A 257 -8.53 -11.95 -10.23
CA ASP A 257 -7.16 -12.16 -10.69
C ASP A 257 -6.64 -10.90 -11.39
N VAL A 258 -5.61 -10.27 -10.82
CA VAL A 258 -5.01 -9.03 -11.32
C VAL A 258 -3.52 -9.30 -11.57
N ARG A 259 -3.23 -9.84 -12.76
CA ARG A 259 -1.90 -10.29 -13.16
C ARG A 259 -1.01 -9.08 -13.49
N VAL A 260 -0.04 -8.83 -12.62
CA VAL A 260 0.95 -7.74 -12.73
C VAL A 260 2.40 -8.26 -12.70
N ILE A 261 2.63 -9.51 -12.29
CA ILE A 261 3.95 -10.13 -12.25
C ILE A 261 4.09 -11.11 -13.44
N THR A 262 5.17 -10.99 -14.21
CA THR A 262 5.44 -11.88 -15.35
C THR A 262 5.72 -13.32 -14.89
N ALA A 263 5.74 -14.25 -15.85
CA ALA A 263 6.20 -15.63 -15.64
C ALA A 263 7.59 -15.73 -14.97
N THR A 264 8.46 -14.73 -15.12
CA THR A 264 9.82 -14.71 -14.55
C THR A 264 9.91 -13.93 -13.23
N GLY A 265 8.78 -13.68 -12.56
CA GLY A 265 8.75 -12.92 -11.30
C GLY A 265 9.00 -11.42 -11.44
N ALA A 266 9.04 -10.86 -12.66
CA ALA A 266 9.33 -9.45 -12.87
C ALA A 266 8.05 -8.60 -12.89
N THR A 267 8.11 -7.38 -12.36
CA THR A 267 7.08 -6.35 -12.49
C THR A 267 7.72 -4.95 -12.42
N THR A 268 6.93 -3.88 -12.55
CA THR A 268 7.37 -2.50 -12.28
C THR A 268 6.47 -1.85 -11.24
N ILE A 269 6.94 -0.76 -10.64
CA ILE A 269 6.13 0.07 -9.73
C ILE A 269 4.86 0.56 -10.45
N SER A 270 4.96 1.00 -11.71
CA SER A 270 3.80 1.43 -12.50
C SER A 270 2.80 0.31 -12.80
N THR A 271 3.27 -0.92 -13.09
CA THR A 271 2.38 -2.07 -13.34
C THR A 271 1.60 -2.46 -12.07
N LEU A 272 2.24 -2.43 -10.90
CA LEU A 272 1.57 -2.61 -9.61
C LEU A 272 0.49 -1.53 -9.37
N ILE A 273 0.79 -0.26 -9.69
CA ILE A 273 -0.15 0.86 -9.54
C ILE A 273 -1.30 0.78 -10.56
N ALA A 274 -1.05 0.33 -11.79
CA ALA A 274 -2.09 0.11 -12.80
C ALA A 274 -3.06 -1.01 -12.36
N GLY A 275 -2.54 -2.11 -11.80
CA GLY A 275 -3.36 -3.15 -11.17
C GLY A 275 -4.22 -2.61 -10.02
N MET A 276 -3.64 -1.81 -9.11
CA MET A 276 -4.38 -1.15 -8.03
C MET A 276 -5.45 -0.17 -8.55
N GLN A 277 -5.17 0.58 -9.62
CA GLN A 277 -6.16 1.46 -10.28
C GLN A 277 -7.33 0.66 -10.85
N TRP A 278 -7.07 -0.48 -11.49
CA TRP A 278 -8.11 -1.34 -12.05
C TRP A 278 -8.99 -1.95 -10.96
N VAL A 279 -8.39 -2.37 -9.83
CA VAL A 279 -9.12 -2.84 -8.63
C VAL A 279 -10.02 -1.74 -8.06
N LEU A 280 -9.55 -0.49 -7.97
CA LEU A 280 -10.35 0.63 -7.51
C LEU A 280 -11.57 0.87 -8.43
N GLY A 281 -11.37 0.85 -9.75
CA GLY A 281 -12.43 1.06 -10.74
C GLY A 281 -13.53 0.00 -10.67
N HIS A 282 -13.16 -1.28 -10.60
CA HIS A 282 -14.10 -2.41 -10.65
C HIS A 282 -14.54 -2.91 -9.26
N ARG A 283 -14.23 -2.18 -8.19
CA ARG A 283 -14.56 -2.58 -6.81
C ARG A 283 -16.04 -2.85 -6.58
N SER A 284 -16.92 -2.12 -7.27
CA SER A 284 -18.38 -2.27 -7.17
C SER A 284 -18.88 -3.48 -7.94
N ASP A 285 -18.35 -3.72 -9.14
CA ASP A 285 -18.80 -4.76 -10.07
C ASP A 285 -18.61 -6.17 -9.51
N TYR A 286 -17.47 -6.37 -8.83
CA TYR A 286 -17.09 -7.64 -8.21
C TYR A 286 -17.16 -7.63 -6.67
N ASN A 287 -17.81 -6.62 -6.05
CA ASN A 287 -17.84 -6.40 -4.59
C ASN A 287 -16.47 -6.62 -3.91
N ILE A 288 -15.42 -6.00 -4.46
CA ILE A 288 -14.06 -6.12 -3.94
C ILE A 288 -13.96 -5.37 -2.63
N ARG A 289 -13.71 -6.09 -1.54
CA ARG A 289 -13.56 -5.55 -0.18
C ARG A 289 -12.16 -5.77 0.40
N VAL A 290 -11.38 -6.67 -0.20
CA VAL A 290 -10.03 -7.02 0.25
C VAL A 290 -9.08 -7.03 -0.95
N VAL A 291 -7.84 -6.59 -0.74
CA VAL A 291 -6.77 -6.62 -1.75
C VAL A 291 -5.54 -7.27 -1.14
N ASN A 292 -5.06 -8.35 -1.76
CA ASN A 292 -3.85 -9.04 -1.37
C ASN A 292 -2.70 -8.65 -2.32
N ILE A 293 -1.61 -8.12 -1.76
CA ILE A 293 -0.38 -7.81 -2.49
C ILE A 293 0.76 -8.64 -1.87
N SER A 294 1.07 -9.79 -2.47
CA SER A 294 2.11 -10.72 -1.99
C SER A 294 3.49 -10.43 -2.61
N ALA A 295 3.75 -9.14 -2.91
CA ALA A 295 4.95 -8.60 -3.53
C ALA A 295 5.28 -7.21 -2.96
N GLY A 296 6.50 -6.72 -3.17
CA GLY A 296 6.92 -5.38 -2.75
C GLY A 296 8.32 -5.00 -3.24
N ALA A 297 8.64 -3.71 -3.16
CA ALA A 297 9.92 -3.13 -3.59
C ALA A 297 10.78 -2.66 -2.39
N PRO A 298 12.09 -2.43 -2.56
CA PRO A 298 12.93 -1.82 -1.53
C PRO A 298 12.44 -0.41 -1.15
N ILE A 299 12.38 -0.10 0.15
CA ILE A 299 12.05 1.27 0.61
C ILE A 299 13.24 2.19 0.27
N THR A 300 13.01 3.15 -0.64
CA THR A 300 14.01 4.15 -1.08
C THR A 300 13.74 5.58 -0.62
N THR A 301 12.52 5.85 -0.14
CA THR A 301 12.06 7.16 0.36
C THR A 301 11.04 6.95 1.50
N THR A 302 10.51 8.02 2.08
CA THR A 302 9.41 7.94 3.06
C THR A 302 8.15 7.41 2.39
N TYR A 303 7.30 6.66 3.10
CA TYR A 303 5.98 6.26 2.57
C TYR A 303 5.15 7.46 2.08
N ARG A 304 5.46 8.68 2.55
CA ARG A 304 4.76 9.90 2.12
C ARG A 304 5.05 10.31 0.69
N ASP A 305 6.23 10.00 0.18
CA ASP A 305 6.66 10.31 -1.18
C ASP A 305 6.59 9.08 -2.12
N ASP A 306 6.33 7.91 -1.56
CA ASP A 306 6.25 6.64 -2.26
C ASP A 306 4.93 6.50 -3.06
N PRO A 307 4.98 6.19 -4.37
CA PRO A 307 3.78 6.05 -5.19
C PRO A 307 3.03 4.72 -4.94
N LEU A 308 3.67 3.66 -4.43
CA LEU A 308 2.97 2.43 -3.99
C LEU A 308 2.17 2.70 -2.72
N ALA A 309 2.78 3.37 -1.74
CA ALA A 309 2.11 3.81 -0.51
C ALA A 309 0.90 4.70 -0.84
N THR A 310 1.09 5.68 -1.74
CA THR A 310 -0.01 6.52 -2.26
C THR A 310 -1.17 5.70 -2.81
N ALA A 311 -0.89 4.70 -3.65
CA ALA A 311 -1.93 3.87 -4.27
C ALA A 311 -2.68 2.98 -3.27
N VAL A 312 -1.97 2.37 -2.31
CA VAL A 312 -2.63 1.55 -1.28
C VAL A 312 -3.45 2.38 -0.29
N GLU A 313 -3.03 3.60 0.05
CA GLU A 313 -3.85 4.51 0.85
C GLU A 313 -5.14 4.88 0.12
N VAL A 314 -5.09 5.20 -1.18
CA VAL A 314 -6.31 5.49 -1.97
C VAL A 314 -7.26 4.29 -1.96
N LEU A 315 -6.76 3.04 -2.03
CA LEU A 315 -7.58 1.84 -1.85
C LEU A 315 -8.17 1.74 -0.43
N VAL A 316 -7.38 1.97 0.61
CA VAL A 316 -7.80 1.90 2.02
C VAL A 316 -8.89 2.91 2.34
N PHE A 317 -8.72 4.18 1.99
CA PHE A 317 -9.72 5.22 2.23
C PHE A 317 -10.93 5.12 1.28
N SER A 318 -10.81 4.42 0.16
CA SER A 318 -11.95 3.98 -0.67
C SER A 318 -12.71 2.77 -0.10
N GLY A 319 -12.32 2.27 1.08
CA GLY A 319 -13.02 1.23 1.83
C GLY A 319 -12.60 -0.21 1.52
N LEU A 320 -11.50 -0.42 0.78
CA LEU A 320 -10.92 -1.75 0.56
C LEU A 320 -9.85 -2.05 1.62
N THR A 321 -9.87 -3.23 2.21
CA THR A 321 -8.81 -3.62 3.16
C THR A 321 -7.60 -4.17 2.41
N VAL A 322 -6.47 -3.48 2.47
CA VAL A 322 -5.23 -3.90 1.81
C VAL A 322 -4.34 -4.69 2.78
N VAL A 323 -3.93 -5.89 2.36
CA VAL A 323 -3.05 -6.80 3.09
C VAL A 323 -1.79 -7.03 2.24
N VAL A 324 -0.61 -6.89 2.85
CA VAL A 324 0.68 -6.89 2.14
C VAL A 324 1.68 -7.80 2.85
N SER A 325 2.45 -8.57 2.09
CA SER A 325 3.59 -9.35 2.61
C SER A 325 4.70 -8.43 3.13
N ALA A 326 5.34 -8.78 4.26
CA ALA A 326 6.39 -7.94 4.84
C ALA A 326 7.73 -7.91 4.07
N GLY A 327 7.98 -8.88 3.18
CA GLY A 327 9.28 -9.10 2.53
C GLY A 327 10.02 -10.33 3.06
N ASN A 328 11.01 -10.83 2.31
CA ASN A 328 11.75 -12.07 2.59
C ASN A 328 13.26 -11.82 2.86
N GLU A 329 13.63 -10.60 3.25
CA GLU A 329 14.99 -10.08 3.41
C GLU A 329 15.46 -10.10 4.89
N GLY A 330 14.76 -10.86 5.74
CA GLY A 330 15.24 -11.26 7.06
C GLY A 330 16.51 -12.13 6.98
N PRO A 331 17.28 -12.25 8.08
CA PRO A 331 16.94 -11.86 9.45
C PRO A 331 17.34 -10.43 9.83
N LYS A 332 17.81 -9.62 8.88
CA LYS A 332 18.25 -8.24 9.07
C LYS A 332 17.10 -7.37 9.60
N SER A 333 17.38 -6.41 10.49
CA SER A 333 16.45 -5.33 10.86
C SER A 333 16.28 -4.33 9.72
N SER A 334 15.14 -3.64 9.67
CA SER A 334 14.81 -2.68 8.60
C SER A 334 14.93 -3.30 7.20
N SER A 335 14.25 -4.44 7.07
CA SER A 335 14.14 -5.27 5.86
C SER A 335 12.75 -5.25 5.25
N VAL A 336 11.76 -4.60 5.88
CA VAL A 336 10.39 -4.47 5.35
C VAL A 336 10.41 -3.74 4.00
N THR A 337 9.60 -4.22 3.05
CA THR A 337 9.42 -3.65 1.71
C THR A 337 8.25 -2.66 1.64
N THR A 338 8.20 -1.81 0.62
CA THR A 338 7.01 -1.02 0.24
C THR A 338 6.09 -1.85 -0.67
N PRO A 339 4.75 -1.77 -0.58
CA PRO A 339 3.94 -0.91 0.29
C PRO A 339 3.80 -1.39 1.74
N GLY A 340 4.44 -2.50 2.15
CA GLY A 340 4.40 -3.02 3.53
C GLY A 340 4.96 -2.07 4.61
N SER A 341 5.64 -0.99 4.22
CA SER A 341 6.06 0.12 5.06
C SER A 341 4.91 1.00 5.56
N ASP A 342 3.84 1.10 4.78
CA ASP A 342 2.77 2.09 4.94
C ASP A 342 1.97 1.89 6.25
N PRO A 343 1.65 2.95 7.02
CA PRO A 343 0.93 2.83 8.29
C PRO A 343 -0.50 2.29 8.18
N TYR A 344 -1.18 2.41 7.03
CA TYR A 344 -2.59 2.04 6.87
C TYR A 344 -2.78 0.58 6.43
N VAL A 345 -1.91 0.04 5.57
CA VAL A 345 -2.01 -1.37 5.14
C VAL A 345 -1.72 -2.36 6.27
N ILE A 346 -2.29 -3.57 6.19
CA ILE A 346 -1.97 -4.67 7.12
C ILE A 346 -0.74 -5.40 6.60
N THR A 347 0.42 -5.19 7.22
CA THR A 347 1.66 -5.87 6.82
C THR A 347 1.87 -7.15 7.60
N VAL A 348 2.15 -8.26 6.90
CA VAL A 348 2.15 -9.61 7.49
C VAL A 348 3.54 -10.26 7.40
N GLY A 349 4.11 -10.63 8.54
CA GLY A 349 5.32 -11.46 8.63
C GLY A 349 5.01 -12.96 8.71
N GLY A 350 6.01 -13.81 8.46
CA GLY A 350 5.87 -15.26 8.41
C GLY A 350 6.46 -15.98 9.63
N VAL A 351 5.70 -16.91 10.22
CA VAL A 351 6.23 -17.90 11.18
C VAL A 351 6.55 -19.23 10.49
N ASP A 352 7.45 -19.98 11.13
CA ASP A 352 7.69 -21.41 10.94
C ASP A 352 6.93 -22.16 12.04
N ASP A 353 6.01 -23.02 11.62
CA ASP A 353 5.17 -23.92 12.41
C ASP A 353 5.91 -25.16 12.93
N ASN A 354 7.14 -25.39 12.42
CA ASN A 354 7.91 -26.64 12.54
C ASN A 354 7.13 -27.92 12.12
N GLY A 355 5.98 -27.78 11.46
CA GLY A 355 5.02 -28.83 11.18
C GLY A 355 4.28 -29.39 12.41
N THR A 356 4.18 -28.66 13.54
CA THR A 356 3.43 -29.10 14.72
C THR A 356 2.04 -28.47 14.81
N ALA A 357 1.17 -29.04 15.64
CA ALA A 357 -0.20 -28.56 15.85
C ALA A 357 -0.33 -27.59 17.05
N THR A 358 0.79 -27.08 17.57
CA THR A 358 0.83 -26.27 18.80
C THR A 358 1.85 -25.15 18.67
N THR A 359 1.45 -23.92 18.97
CA THR A 359 2.30 -22.71 18.83
C THR A 359 3.40 -22.58 19.90
N ALA A 360 3.96 -23.71 20.34
CA ALA A 360 4.84 -23.83 21.50
C ALA A 360 6.32 -23.96 21.12
N ASP A 361 6.61 -24.50 19.94
CA ASP A 361 7.94 -24.54 19.32
C ASP A 361 8.06 -23.64 18.08
N ASP A 362 6.96 -23.01 17.64
CA ASP A 362 6.92 -21.96 16.62
C ASP A 362 8.07 -20.97 16.72
N SER A 363 8.52 -20.49 15.57
CA SER A 363 9.50 -19.40 15.51
C SER A 363 9.18 -18.42 14.39
N LEU A 364 9.67 -17.18 14.52
CA LEU A 364 9.67 -16.27 13.38
C LEU A 364 10.61 -16.84 12.31
N ALA A 365 10.10 -17.01 11.09
CA ALA A 365 10.90 -17.54 10.00
C ALA A 365 12.14 -16.64 9.77
N SER A 366 13.29 -17.27 9.50
CA SER A 366 14.58 -16.54 9.42
C SER A 366 14.57 -15.47 8.34
N TRP A 367 13.93 -15.78 7.20
CA TRP A 367 13.72 -14.89 6.05
C TRP A 367 12.65 -13.81 6.28
N SER A 368 11.74 -13.93 7.26
CA SER A 368 10.67 -12.94 7.42
C SER A 368 11.26 -11.57 7.73
N SER A 369 10.95 -10.59 6.88
CA SER A 369 11.39 -9.20 7.03
C SER A 369 10.83 -8.53 8.29
N ARG A 370 11.56 -7.52 8.75
CA ARG A 370 11.55 -7.02 10.14
C ARG A 370 11.68 -5.51 10.16
N GLY A 371 10.93 -4.88 11.05
CA GLY A 371 11.02 -3.46 11.32
C GLY A 371 12.30 -3.07 12.09
N PRO A 372 12.39 -1.80 12.52
CA PRO A 372 11.49 -0.71 12.11
C PRO A 372 11.68 -0.38 10.60
N THR A 373 10.72 0.27 9.95
CA THR A 373 10.86 0.67 8.53
C THR A 373 12.13 1.51 8.33
N SER A 374 12.85 1.27 7.22
CA SER A 374 14.23 1.77 7.05
C SER A 374 14.36 3.29 6.98
N VAL A 375 13.30 4.00 6.59
CA VAL A 375 13.25 5.46 6.50
C VAL A 375 12.45 6.06 7.66
N ASP A 376 11.17 5.69 7.79
CA ASP A 376 10.23 6.34 8.73
C ASP A 376 10.28 5.80 10.17
N GLY A 377 11.04 4.71 10.44
CA GLY A 377 11.20 4.16 11.78
C GLY A 377 9.96 3.47 12.38
N LEU A 378 8.92 3.21 11.57
CA LEU A 378 7.65 2.64 12.01
C LEU A 378 7.77 1.16 12.40
N ALA A 379 7.01 0.73 13.40
CA ALA A 379 6.99 -0.67 13.83
C ALA A 379 6.18 -1.55 12.85
N LYS A 380 6.84 -2.55 12.28
CA LYS A 380 6.32 -3.52 11.30
C LYS A 380 6.99 -4.90 11.52
N PRO A 381 6.34 -6.04 11.17
CA PRO A 381 4.99 -6.18 10.61
C PRO A 381 3.90 -5.81 11.63
N ASP A 382 2.64 -5.73 11.18
CA ASP A 382 1.49 -5.46 12.06
C ASP A 382 1.05 -6.71 12.83
N VAL A 383 1.08 -7.87 12.17
CA VAL A 383 0.79 -9.22 12.69
C VAL A 383 1.68 -10.24 11.98
N VAL A 384 1.70 -11.48 12.46
CA VAL A 384 2.27 -12.63 11.73
C VAL A 384 1.24 -13.72 11.48
N ALA A 385 1.51 -14.54 10.47
CA ALA A 385 0.72 -15.72 10.12
C ALA A 385 1.64 -16.86 9.62
N PRO A 386 1.15 -18.10 9.52
CA PRO A 386 1.95 -19.23 9.03
C PRO A 386 2.42 -18.98 7.60
N GLY A 387 3.73 -19.15 7.36
CA GLY A 387 4.34 -18.80 6.08
C GLY A 387 5.45 -19.74 5.63
N ARG A 388 5.61 -20.92 6.23
CA ARG A 388 6.65 -21.89 5.87
C ARG A 388 6.02 -23.22 5.49
N ARG A 389 6.51 -23.84 4.39
CA ARG A 389 6.05 -25.18 3.91
C ARG A 389 4.54 -25.30 3.67
N ILE A 390 3.87 -24.16 3.46
CA ILE A 390 2.43 -24.03 3.28
C ILE A 390 2.06 -24.73 1.99
N VAL A 391 1.12 -25.69 2.04
CA VAL A 391 0.60 -26.36 0.86
C VAL A 391 -0.64 -25.63 0.34
N SER A 392 -0.64 -25.30 -0.95
CA SER A 392 -1.78 -24.70 -1.64
C SER A 392 -1.83 -25.05 -3.13
N LEU A 393 -2.62 -24.34 -3.93
CA LEU A 393 -2.92 -24.75 -5.32
C LEU A 393 -1.71 -24.62 -6.25
N ARG A 394 -1.61 -25.54 -7.19
CA ARG A 394 -0.58 -25.60 -8.24
C ARG A 394 -1.07 -24.92 -9.52
N SER A 395 -0.16 -24.26 -10.23
CA SER A 395 -0.32 -23.95 -11.67
C SER A 395 0.59 -24.89 -12.49
N PRO A 396 0.06 -25.98 -13.10
CA PRO A 396 0.87 -26.94 -13.82
C PRO A 396 1.54 -26.32 -15.06
N GLY A 397 2.85 -26.52 -15.21
CA GLY A 397 3.66 -25.95 -16.30
C GLY A 397 4.06 -24.48 -16.11
N SER A 398 3.73 -23.86 -14.98
CA SER A 398 4.27 -22.55 -14.60
C SER A 398 5.78 -22.58 -14.34
N THR A 399 6.43 -21.43 -14.24
CA THR A 399 7.86 -21.33 -13.96
C THR A 399 8.24 -22.05 -12.67
N LEU A 400 7.51 -21.81 -11.57
CA LEU A 400 7.81 -22.44 -10.28
C LEU A 400 7.59 -23.96 -10.29
N ASP A 401 6.59 -24.43 -11.02
CA ASP A 401 6.33 -25.87 -11.21
C ASP A 401 7.45 -26.58 -11.99
N GLN A 402 8.15 -25.85 -12.86
CA GLN A 402 9.32 -26.35 -13.58
C GLN A 402 10.62 -26.23 -12.78
N GLU A 403 10.79 -25.17 -12.00
CA GLU A 403 11.99 -24.91 -11.19
C GLU A 403 12.07 -25.80 -9.93
N PHE A 404 10.93 -26.10 -9.31
CA PHE A 404 10.85 -26.82 -8.02
C PHE A 404 9.89 -28.02 -8.05
N PRO A 405 10.15 -29.04 -8.89
CA PRO A 405 9.29 -30.22 -9.00
C PRO A 405 9.24 -31.07 -7.72
N ASP A 406 10.17 -30.86 -6.78
CA ASP A 406 10.18 -31.44 -5.43
C ASP A 406 9.09 -30.87 -4.49
N ARG A 407 8.43 -29.77 -4.91
CA ARG A 407 7.37 -29.09 -4.15
C ARG A 407 5.97 -29.41 -4.63
N VAL A 408 5.84 -30.25 -5.67
CA VAL A 408 4.55 -30.75 -6.17
C VAL A 408 3.92 -31.71 -5.14
N VAL A 409 2.64 -31.48 -4.81
CA VAL A 409 1.87 -32.25 -3.82
C VAL A 409 0.64 -32.87 -4.48
N ALA A 410 0.40 -34.15 -4.19
CA ALA A 410 -0.75 -34.89 -4.70
C ALA A 410 -2.08 -34.42 -4.07
N GLY A 411 -3.15 -34.48 -4.84
CA GLY A 411 -4.52 -34.41 -4.31
C GLY A 411 -5.06 -35.81 -4.02
N LEU A 412 -6.37 -35.97 -4.15
CA LEU A 412 -7.07 -37.26 -4.13
C LEU A 412 -6.68 -38.17 -5.32
N ASP A 413 -6.15 -37.59 -6.40
CA ASP A 413 -5.54 -38.32 -7.52
C ASP A 413 -4.00 -38.16 -7.49
N PRO A 414 -3.23 -39.23 -7.18
CA PRO A 414 -1.77 -39.21 -7.24
C PRO A 414 -1.19 -39.08 -8.66
N LEU A 415 -1.97 -39.36 -9.71
CA LEU A 415 -1.55 -39.26 -11.12
C LEU A 415 -1.79 -37.86 -11.70
N ALA A 416 -2.62 -37.05 -11.04
CA ALA A 416 -2.84 -35.64 -11.35
C ALA A 416 -2.58 -34.76 -10.11
N PRO A 417 -1.31 -34.51 -9.72
CA PRO A 417 -1.00 -33.59 -8.64
C PRO A 417 -1.47 -32.17 -8.95
N VAL A 418 -2.24 -31.58 -8.04
CA VAL A 418 -2.85 -30.25 -8.19
C VAL A 418 -2.52 -29.29 -7.05
N TYR A 419 -1.71 -29.73 -6.09
CA TYR A 419 -1.18 -28.88 -5.03
C TYR A 419 0.33 -28.68 -5.18
N PHE A 420 0.82 -27.64 -4.54
CA PHE A 420 2.20 -27.21 -4.53
C PHE A 420 2.54 -26.66 -3.13
N ARG A 421 3.81 -26.59 -2.77
CA ARG A 421 4.26 -26.21 -1.43
C ARG A 421 5.23 -25.04 -1.49
N MET A 422 4.95 -23.97 -0.74
CA MET A 422 5.79 -22.77 -0.74
C MET A 422 6.01 -22.18 0.65
N SER A 423 7.05 -21.36 0.79
CA SER A 423 7.32 -20.51 1.95
C SER A 423 7.41 -19.03 1.54
N GLY A 424 7.36 -18.14 2.51
CA GLY A 424 7.53 -16.70 2.34
C GLY A 424 6.45 -15.88 3.05
N THR A 425 6.71 -14.59 3.26
CA THR A 425 5.68 -13.66 3.76
C THR A 425 4.51 -13.52 2.79
N SER A 426 4.76 -13.81 1.51
CA SER A 426 3.77 -13.98 0.43
C SER A 426 2.76 -15.12 0.64
N MET A 427 3.07 -16.11 1.49
CA MET A 427 2.14 -17.17 1.93
C MET A 427 1.44 -16.79 3.25
N ALA A 428 2.10 -16.01 4.11
CA ALA A 428 1.49 -15.52 5.36
C ALA A 428 0.42 -14.44 5.12
N ALA A 429 0.65 -13.52 4.17
CA ALA A 429 -0.31 -12.48 3.78
C ALA A 429 -1.70 -13.02 3.40
N PRO A 430 -1.84 -14.01 2.48
CA PRO A 430 -3.15 -14.54 2.10
C PRO A 430 -3.90 -15.25 3.24
N VAL A 431 -3.21 -15.78 4.26
CA VAL A 431 -3.89 -16.28 5.47
C VAL A 431 -4.66 -15.14 6.15
N VAL A 432 -4.01 -13.99 6.37
CA VAL A 432 -4.64 -12.80 6.96
C VAL A 432 -5.72 -12.23 6.03
N THR A 433 -5.48 -12.18 4.71
CA THR A 433 -6.49 -11.78 3.70
C THR A 433 -7.78 -12.61 3.82
N GLY A 434 -7.65 -13.93 4.00
CA GLY A 434 -8.81 -14.79 4.24
C GLY A 434 -9.50 -14.47 5.58
N VAL A 435 -8.75 -14.22 6.66
CA VAL A 435 -9.35 -13.80 7.95
C VAL A 435 -10.14 -12.50 7.78
N VAL A 436 -9.60 -11.53 7.03
CA VAL A 436 -10.32 -10.29 6.67
C VAL A 436 -11.62 -10.59 5.91
N ALA A 437 -11.62 -11.53 4.96
CA ALA A 437 -12.84 -11.92 4.25
C ALA A 437 -13.89 -12.57 5.19
N LEU A 438 -13.47 -13.41 6.16
CA LEU A 438 -14.35 -13.93 7.20
C LEU A 438 -14.94 -12.80 8.07
N MET A 439 -14.10 -11.83 8.49
CA MET A 439 -14.54 -10.67 9.28
C MET A 439 -15.57 -9.82 8.53
N LEU A 440 -15.43 -9.69 7.21
CA LEU A 440 -16.29 -8.85 6.37
C LEU A 440 -17.58 -9.54 5.90
N GLU A 441 -17.65 -10.88 5.81
CA GLU A 441 -18.95 -11.57 5.75
C GLU A 441 -19.70 -11.40 7.09
N ARG A 442 -19.00 -11.55 8.23
CA ARG A 442 -19.62 -11.47 9.56
C ARG A 442 -20.02 -10.05 9.96
N SER A 443 -19.28 -9.03 9.55
CA SER A 443 -19.48 -7.62 9.91
C SER A 443 -19.21 -6.71 8.68
N PRO A 444 -20.14 -6.66 7.70
CA PRO A 444 -19.89 -6.01 6.40
C PRO A 444 -19.59 -4.51 6.46
N SER A 445 -19.97 -3.85 7.57
CA SER A 445 -19.79 -2.41 7.83
C SER A 445 -18.43 -2.03 8.43
N LEU A 446 -17.54 -2.98 8.74
CA LEU A 446 -16.20 -2.65 9.23
C LEU A 446 -15.41 -1.84 8.20
N THR A 447 -14.80 -0.74 8.66
CA THR A 447 -13.82 0.00 7.86
C THR A 447 -12.47 -0.72 7.87
N PRO A 448 -11.60 -0.54 6.86
CA PRO A 448 -10.26 -1.14 6.87
C PRO A 448 -9.44 -0.83 8.12
N ALA A 449 -9.58 0.39 8.67
CA ALA A 449 -8.91 0.77 9.91
C ALA A 449 -9.46 0.01 11.13
N GLN A 450 -10.78 -0.24 11.20
CA GLN A 450 -11.38 -1.09 12.23
C GLN A 450 -10.97 -2.57 12.07
N VAL A 451 -10.89 -3.08 10.82
CA VAL A 451 -10.39 -4.44 10.54
C VAL A 451 -8.95 -4.58 11.04
N LYS A 452 -8.06 -3.65 10.67
CA LYS A 452 -6.66 -3.62 11.10
C LYS A 452 -6.54 -3.52 12.62
N ALA A 453 -7.28 -2.61 13.26
CA ALA A 453 -7.27 -2.44 14.71
C ALA A 453 -7.79 -3.70 15.44
N ARG A 454 -8.83 -4.36 14.90
CA ARG A 454 -9.37 -5.60 15.45
C ARG A 454 -8.36 -6.75 15.34
N LEU A 455 -7.80 -7.01 14.16
CA LEU A 455 -6.74 -8.01 13.96
C LEU A 455 -5.56 -7.82 14.94
N LYS A 456 -5.09 -6.58 15.09
CA LYS A 456 -3.99 -6.24 16.01
C LYS A 456 -4.36 -6.32 17.49
N GLY A 457 -5.65 -6.18 17.83
CA GLY A 457 -6.17 -6.28 19.19
C GLY A 457 -6.57 -7.70 19.61
N THR A 458 -6.78 -8.61 18.65
CA THR A 458 -7.17 -10.00 18.87
C THR A 458 -6.07 -11.02 18.55
N ALA A 459 -4.90 -10.57 18.09
CA ALA A 459 -3.76 -11.46 17.81
C ALA A 459 -3.29 -12.21 19.08
N SER A 460 -2.97 -13.49 18.91
CA SER A 460 -2.38 -14.33 19.96
C SER A 460 -0.93 -13.89 20.23
N VAL A 461 -0.68 -13.42 21.45
CA VAL A 461 0.64 -12.94 21.88
C VAL A 461 1.63 -14.11 21.94
N LEU A 462 2.64 -14.07 21.08
CA LEU A 462 3.70 -15.06 21.02
C LEU A 462 4.71 -14.87 22.17
N ALA A 463 5.26 -15.97 22.68
CA ALA A 463 6.27 -15.95 23.74
C ALA A 463 7.65 -15.43 23.29
N TYR A 464 7.78 -15.07 22.00
CA TYR A 464 9.01 -14.60 21.35
C TYR A 464 8.73 -13.40 20.44
N GLY A 465 9.80 -12.68 20.09
CA GLY A 465 9.74 -11.57 19.15
C GLY A 465 9.48 -10.21 19.81
N SER A 466 8.80 -9.32 19.08
CA SER A 466 8.69 -7.89 19.33
C SER A 466 7.77 -7.22 18.32
N LEU A 467 7.36 -5.96 18.56
CA LEU A 467 6.63 -5.15 17.58
C LEU A 467 7.37 -4.97 16.23
N ASN A 468 8.69 -5.15 16.19
CA ASN A 468 9.51 -5.06 14.97
C ASN A 468 9.74 -6.42 14.29
N THR A 469 9.13 -7.51 14.78
CA THR A 469 9.37 -8.86 14.27
C THR A 469 8.11 -9.72 14.21
N THR A 470 7.30 -9.73 15.26
CA THR A 470 6.03 -10.47 15.36
C THR A 470 4.80 -9.54 15.38
N GLY A 471 4.99 -8.22 15.38
CA GLY A 471 3.89 -7.25 15.44
C GLY A 471 3.09 -7.40 16.73
N SER A 472 1.75 -7.43 16.61
CA SER A 472 0.86 -7.77 17.73
C SER A 472 0.88 -9.27 18.12
N GLY A 473 1.41 -10.16 17.27
CA GLY A 473 1.37 -11.61 17.47
C GLY A 473 0.79 -12.37 16.27
N LEU A 474 0.48 -13.65 16.48
CA LEU A 474 -0.13 -14.54 15.50
C LEU A 474 -1.60 -14.19 15.29
N VAL A 475 -2.09 -14.16 14.04
CA VAL A 475 -3.51 -13.89 13.76
C VAL A 475 -4.43 -15.01 14.31
N ASP A 476 -5.48 -14.61 15.04
CA ASP A 476 -6.56 -15.50 15.50
C ASP A 476 -7.85 -15.15 14.75
N ALA A 477 -8.33 -16.06 13.91
CA ALA A 477 -9.53 -15.85 13.10
C ALA A 477 -10.81 -15.89 13.93
N VAL A 478 -10.87 -16.70 14.99
CA VAL A 478 -12.07 -16.81 15.84
C VAL A 478 -12.25 -15.52 16.63
N ALA A 479 -11.19 -15.04 17.28
CA ALA A 479 -11.22 -13.79 18.02
C ALA A 479 -11.44 -12.58 17.09
N ALA A 480 -10.78 -12.51 15.92
CA ALA A 480 -10.96 -11.41 14.97
C ALA A 480 -12.38 -11.34 14.38
N VAL A 481 -13.04 -12.48 14.13
CA VAL A 481 -14.40 -12.55 13.58
C VAL A 481 -15.48 -12.35 14.65
N THR A 482 -15.22 -12.72 15.92
CA THR A 482 -16.21 -12.62 17.01
C THR A 482 -16.11 -11.37 17.88
N ALA A 483 -14.97 -10.66 17.89
CA ALA A 483 -14.79 -9.49 18.74
C ALA A 483 -15.80 -8.37 18.41
N ASP A 484 -16.56 -7.93 19.40
CA ASP A 484 -17.57 -6.87 19.25
C ASP A 484 -16.98 -5.45 19.44
N GLN A 485 -15.66 -5.35 19.66
CA GLN A 485 -14.96 -4.11 19.95
C GLN A 485 -15.00 -3.13 18.76
N SER A 486 -15.56 -1.94 18.97
CA SER A 486 -15.31 -0.74 18.18
C SER A 486 -14.01 -0.10 18.67
N VAL A 487 -12.87 -0.58 18.16
CA VAL A 487 -11.56 0.03 18.47
C VAL A 487 -11.42 1.28 17.60
N ASP A 488 -11.32 2.45 18.24
CA ASP A 488 -10.92 3.67 17.54
C ASP A 488 -9.47 3.53 17.05
N PRO A 489 -9.20 3.62 15.75
CA PRO A 489 -7.85 3.48 15.23
C PRO A 489 -7.00 4.70 15.60
N LEU A 490 -5.73 4.47 15.93
CA LEU A 490 -4.76 5.56 16.03
C LEU A 490 -4.58 6.20 14.65
N ALA A 491 -4.79 7.51 14.57
CA ALA A 491 -4.59 8.27 13.34
C ALA A 491 -3.09 8.57 13.13
N GLU A 492 -2.50 7.86 12.18
CA GLU A 492 -1.17 8.18 11.65
C GLU A 492 -1.24 9.35 10.65
N GLN A 493 -0.11 9.73 10.06
CA GLN A 493 -0.10 10.68 8.93
C GLN A 493 -0.23 9.94 7.60
N VAL A 494 -1.04 10.50 6.69
CA VAL A 494 -1.18 10.02 5.31
C VAL A 494 -0.01 10.43 4.42
N SER A 495 0.13 9.79 3.26
CA SER A 495 1.11 10.19 2.25
C SER A 495 0.81 11.56 1.63
N ALA A 496 1.84 12.22 1.11
CA ALA A 496 1.71 13.50 0.43
C ALA A 496 0.97 13.36 -0.92
N GLY A 497 1.03 12.17 -1.54
CA GLY A 497 0.24 11.83 -2.73
C GLY A 497 -1.24 11.63 -2.40
N PHE A 498 -1.56 10.85 -1.37
CA PHE A 498 -2.95 10.69 -0.94
C PHE A 498 -3.57 12.03 -0.53
N ALA A 499 -2.80 12.84 0.20
CA ALA A 499 -3.19 14.20 0.57
C ALA A 499 -3.44 15.07 -0.68
N SER A 500 -2.59 15.05 -1.70
CA SER A 500 -2.81 15.88 -2.91
C SER A 500 -4.06 15.47 -3.70
N GLU A 501 -4.28 14.17 -3.86
CA GLU A 501 -5.40 13.64 -4.63
C GLU A 501 -6.73 13.83 -3.89
N MET A 502 -6.82 13.31 -2.66
CA MET A 502 -8.09 13.24 -1.95
C MET A 502 -8.49 14.56 -1.30
N TYR A 503 -7.56 15.44 -0.91
CA TYR A 503 -7.93 16.76 -0.38
C TYR A 503 -8.71 17.58 -1.42
N SER A 504 -8.23 17.56 -2.66
CA SER A 504 -8.81 18.29 -3.79
C SER A 504 -10.21 17.78 -4.17
N TYR A 505 -10.53 16.52 -3.87
CA TYR A 505 -11.78 15.87 -4.24
C TYR A 505 -12.81 15.82 -3.09
N LEU A 506 -12.39 15.39 -1.89
CA LEU A 506 -13.27 15.26 -0.72
C LEU A 506 -13.74 16.61 -0.19
N TYR A 507 -12.89 17.64 -0.27
CA TYR A 507 -13.05 18.89 0.47
C TYR A 507 -13.14 20.10 -0.45
N GLY A 508 -14.25 20.20 -1.18
CA GLY A 508 -14.71 21.44 -1.82
C GLY A 508 -15.09 22.56 -0.83
N GLN A 509 -14.64 22.49 0.42
CA GLN A 509 -14.87 23.38 1.57
C GLN A 509 -13.61 23.34 2.49
N PRO A 510 -13.33 24.37 3.30
CA PRO A 510 -12.10 24.44 4.12
C PRO A 510 -12.07 23.45 5.29
N LEU A 511 -10.85 23.09 5.72
CA LEU A 511 -10.58 22.28 6.92
C LEU A 511 -11.15 22.89 8.21
N VAL A 512 -11.58 22.02 9.13
CA VAL A 512 -11.92 22.37 10.51
C VAL A 512 -10.82 21.88 11.45
N TRP A 513 -10.22 22.78 12.21
CA TRP A 513 -9.22 22.46 13.22
C TRP A 513 -9.87 21.93 14.51
N ARG A 514 -9.24 20.93 15.14
CA ARG A 514 -9.75 20.30 16.38
C ARG A 514 -9.62 21.19 17.62
N ASP A 515 -8.80 22.24 17.54
CA ASP A 515 -8.70 23.31 18.52
C ASP A 515 -8.55 24.66 17.81
N LEU A 516 -9.60 25.49 17.88
CA LEU A 516 -9.61 26.85 17.30
C LEU A 516 -8.70 27.83 18.07
N THR A 517 -8.19 27.45 19.24
CA THR A 517 -7.22 28.24 20.03
C THR A 517 -5.77 27.91 19.71
N PHE A 518 -5.50 27.03 18.73
CA PHE A 518 -4.15 26.74 18.26
C PHE A 518 -3.40 28.03 17.88
N ASN A 519 -2.20 28.20 18.45
CA ASN A 519 -1.39 29.42 18.37
C ASN A 519 -2.15 30.72 18.75
N GLY A 520 -3.13 30.62 19.66
CA GLY A 520 -3.93 31.76 20.13
C GLY A 520 -5.09 32.16 19.21
N GLY A 521 -5.44 31.32 18.22
CA GLY A 521 -6.46 31.63 17.22
C GLY A 521 -5.92 32.35 15.98
N VAL A 522 -4.59 32.47 15.85
CA VAL A 522 -3.89 33.16 14.76
C VAL A 522 -2.76 32.33 14.17
N ASP A 523 -2.32 32.64 12.96
CA ASP A 523 -1.16 32.03 12.32
C ASP A 523 0.19 32.53 12.89
N ALA A 524 1.29 32.05 12.33
CA ALA A 524 2.66 32.46 12.71
C ALA A 524 2.96 33.95 12.48
N ASN A 525 2.10 34.68 11.74
CA ASN A 525 2.20 36.10 11.46
C ASN A 525 1.21 36.95 12.29
N GLY A 526 0.31 36.33 13.05
CA GLY A 526 -0.72 37.00 13.86
C GLY A 526 -2.05 37.25 13.16
N VAL A 527 -2.32 36.62 12.01
CA VAL A 527 -3.58 36.72 11.27
C VAL A 527 -4.57 35.67 11.80
N SER A 528 -5.83 36.05 12.03
CA SER A 528 -6.88 35.13 12.51
C SER A 528 -7.07 33.94 11.58
N TRP A 529 -7.22 32.73 12.14
CA TRP A 529 -7.61 31.54 11.36
C TRP A 529 -8.97 31.70 10.64
N SER A 530 -9.81 32.65 11.05
CA SER A 530 -11.07 32.99 10.35
C SER A 530 -10.89 33.79 9.06
N ASP A 531 -9.74 34.46 8.88
CA ASP A 531 -9.58 35.55 7.90
C ASP A 531 -8.56 35.20 6.79
N LEU A 532 -8.06 33.96 6.77
CA LEU A 532 -6.97 33.51 5.87
C LEU A 532 -7.47 32.88 4.57
N SER A 533 -6.81 33.23 3.46
CA SER A 533 -6.92 32.54 2.18
C SER A 533 -5.74 31.59 1.96
N TRP A 534 -6.01 30.37 1.50
CA TRP A 534 -5.03 29.27 1.37
C TRP A 534 -3.82 29.57 0.49
N SER A 535 -3.87 30.61 -0.35
CA SER A 535 -2.73 31.16 -1.10
C SER A 535 -1.58 31.68 -0.24
N ASN A 536 -1.84 31.97 1.04
CA ASN A 536 -0.93 32.73 1.92
C ASN A 536 -0.26 31.85 2.99
N VAL A 537 -0.59 30.55 3.06
CA VAL A 537 -0.10 29.63 4.09
C VAL A 537 1.23 29.00 3.65
N SER A 538 2.26 29.08 4.51
CA SER A 538 3.50 28.31 4.32
C SER A 538 3.37 26.96 5.02
N TRP A 539 3.31 25.89 4.22
CA TRP A 539 2.97 24.55 4.68
C TRP A 539 4.07 23.89 5.52
N ASP A 540 5.33 24.30 5.30
CA ASP A 540 6.56 23.80 5.93
C ASP A 540 6.56 23.91 7.47
N ALA A 541 5.66 24.72 8.05
CA ALA A 541 5.52 24.95 9.49
C ALA A 541 4.27 24.30 10.12
N THR A 542 3.47 23.53 9.36
CA THR A 542 2.15 23.07 9.80
C THR A 542 2.17 21.65 10.37
N THR A 543 1.72 21.48 11.63
CA THR A 543 1.60 20.17 12.30
C THR A 543 0.21 19.56 12.12
N TRP A 544 0.09 18.66 11.16
CA TRP A 544 -1.15 17.97 10.75
C TRP A 544 -1.87 17.12 11.82
N ALA A 545 -1.28 16.96 13.01
CA ALA A 545 -1.86 16.23 14.15
C ALA A 545 -3.10 16.91 14.78
N ASN A 546 -3.38 18.17 14.43
CA ASN A 546 -4.50 18.95 14.99
C ASN A 546 -5.74 19.04 14.08
N VAL A 547 -5.75 18.33 12.94
CA VAL A 547 -6.94 18.18 12.07
C VAL A 547 -7.81 17.03 12.59
N ASP A 548 -9.13 17.23 12.68
CA ASP A 548 -10.02 16.20 13.24
C ASP A 548 -10.49 15.18 12.18
N TRP A 549 -9.60 14.26 11.81
CA TRP A 549 -9.86 13.22 10.81
C TRP A 549 -11.03 12.27 11.16
N ALA A 550 -11.44 12.21 12.43
CA ALA A 550 -12.59 11.43 12.88
C ALA A 550 -13.94 12.16 12.68
N SER A 551 -13.93 13.47 12.44
CA SER A 551 -15.15 14.26 12.22
C SER A 551 -15.76 14.08 10.82
N PHE A 552 -15.00 13.55 9.86
CA PHE A 552 -15.44 13.36 8.48
C PHE A 552 -16.34 12.13 8.33
N ASN A 553 -17.55 12.34 7.82
CA ASN A 553 -18.46 11.25 7.50
C ASN A 553 -18.12 10.63 6.13
N TRP A 554 -17.16 9.71 6.12
CA TRP A 554 -16.72 8.96 4.94
C TRP A 554 -17.85 8.23 4.19
N SER A 555 -18.99 7.95 4.84
CA SER A 555 -20.17 7.35 4.19
C SER A 555 -21.00 8.32 3.33
N THR A 556 -20.76 9.63 3.42
CA THR A 556 -21.43 10.65 2.58
C THR A 556 -20.66 11.03 1.31
N VAL A 557 -19.48 10.44 1.07
CA VAL A 557 -18.74 10.64 -0.18
C VAL A 557 -19.37 9.76 -1.26
N ASN A 558 -20.06 10.37 -2.24
CA ASN A 558 -20.59 9.60 -3.37
C ASN A 558 -19.51 9.28 -4.40
N TRP A 559 -18.75 8.22 -4.15
CA TRP A 559 -17.73 7.69 -5.07
C TRP A 559 -18.28 7.26 -6.45
N GLN A 560 -19.61 7.24 -6.66
CA GLN A 560 -20.24 6.98 -7.96
C GLN A 560 -20.46 8.26 -8.80
N GLU A 561 -20.28 9.46 -8.21
CA GLU A 561 -20.24 10.75 -8.92
C GLU A 561 -18.81 11.16 -9.31
N ILE A 562 -17.81 10.31 -9.05
CA ILE A 562 -16.48 10.47 -9.64
C ILE A 562 -16.55 10.07 -11.11
N SER A 563 -16.37 11.04 -12.02
CA SER A 563 -16.16 10.78 -13.44
C SER A 563 -14.77 10.18 -13.68
N TRP A 564 -14.59 8.91 -13.32
CA TRP A 564 -13.50 8.05 -13.83
C TRP A 564 -13.59 7.86 -15.36
N GLU A 565 -14.62 8.43 -15.99
CA GLU A 565 -14.82 8.58 -17.44
C GLU A 565 -13.70 9.39 -18.14
N GLU A 566 -12.86 10.14 -17.41
CA GLU A 566 -11.59 10.68 -17.95
C GLU A 566 -10.43 9.64 -17.97
N ILE A 567 -10.72 8.34 -17.81
CA ILE A 567 -9.86 7.29 -18.39
C ILE A 567 -10.02 7.37 -19.92
N SER A 568 -9.10 8.08 -20.57
CA SER A 568 -9.04 8.17 -22.03
C SER A 568 -8.61 6.84 -22.65
N TRP A 569 -9.56 5.93 -22.87
CA TRP A 569 -9.41 4.71 -23.68
C TRP A 569 -9.26 5.01 -25.20
N GLU A 570 -8.69 6.16 -25.56
CA GLU A 570 -8.47 6.60 -26.94
C GLU A 570 -7.39 5.75 -27.60
N GLY A 571 -7.86 4.66 -28.21
CA GLY A 571 -7.06 3.55 -28.74
C GLY A 571 -7.90 2.29 -28.96
N ILE A 572 -9.07 2.17 -28.32
CA ILE A 572 -9.98 1.02 -28.49
C ILE A 572 -11.06 1.32 -29.55
N SER A 573 -10.87 0.77 -30.75
CA SER A 573 -11.89 0.71 -31.79
C SER A 573 -12.87 -0.45 -31.54
N TRP A 574 -14.08 -0.14 -31.04
CA TRP A 574 -15.11 -1.16 -30.76
C TRP A 574 -15.87 -1.61 -32.02
N GLU A 575 -15.32 -2.57 -32.78
CA GLU A 575 -16.15 -3.32 -33.73
C GLU A 575 -17.05 -4.31 -32.98
N THR A 576 -18.33 -3.95 -32.83
CA THR A 576 -19.31 -4.77 -32.13
C THR A 576 -19.54 -6.12 -32.81
N THR A 577 -19.43 -7.21 -32.04
CA THR A 577 -19.79 -8.57 -32.49
C THR A 577 -21.29 -8.70 -32.75
N SER A 578 -21.70 -8.39 -33.97
CA SER A 578 -23.10 -8.45 -34.40
C SER A 578 -23.63 -9.89 -34.37
N ARG A 579 -24.49 -10.19 -33.38
CA ARG A 579 -25.25 -11.44 -33.36
C ARG A 579 -26.12 -11.53 -34.61
N LYS A 580 -25.95 -12.60 -35.39
CA LYS A 580 -26.87 -12.95 -36.48
C LYS A 580 -28.32 -12.97 -35.97
N LYS A 581 -29.20 -12.29 -36.70
CA LYS A 581 -30.64 -12.54 -36.65
C LYS A 581 -31.18 -12.38 -38.07
N ASP A 582 -31.49 -13.48 -38.72
CA ASP A 582 -32.11 -13.48 -40.03
C ASP A 582 -33.56 -12.97 -39.93
N LYS A 583 -33.95 -12.05 -40.82
CA LYS A 583 -35.10 -12.25 -41.72
C LYS A 583 -35.41 -11.04 -42.62
N ALA A 584 -35.58 -11.38 -43.90
CA ALA A 584 -36.57 -10.90 -44.87
C ALA A 584 -36.76 -9.39 -45.10
N ASP A 585 -36.72 -9.03 -46.39
CA ASP A 585 -36.93 -7.67 -46.89
C ASP A 585 -38.34 -7.10 -46.68
N ASP A 586 -38.39 -5.77 -46.65
CA ASP A 586 -39.58 -4.92 -46.63
C ASP A 586 -40.42 -5.03 -47.92
N LYS A 587 -41.73 -4.72 -47.83
CA LYS A 587 -42.50 -4.12 -48.93
C LYS A 587 -43.89 -3.56 -48.56
N ASP A 588 -44.09 -2.32 -49.00
CA ASP A 588 -45.31 -1.73 -49.56
C ASP A 588 -46.59 -1.55 -48.71
N ASP A 589 -46.67 -0.36 -48.09
CA ASP A 589 -47.63 0.71 -48.49
C ASP A 589 -49.06 0.81 -47.85
N LYS A 590 -49.55 2.06 -47.81
CA LYS A 590 -50.94 2.57 -47.62
C LYS A 590 -51.76 2.37 -46.32
N TYR A 591 -51.74 3.45 -45.51
CA TYR A 591 -52.86 4.43 -45.39
C TYR A 591 -54.05 4.22 -44.41
N LYS A 592 -54.32 5.31 -43.64
CA LYS A 592 -55.56 5.78 -42.95
C LYS A 592 -55.92 5.31 -41.51
N PRO A 593 -56.28 6.26 -40.59
CA PRO A 593 -56.73 5.98 -39.23
C PRO A 593 -58.23 6.29 -38.94
N LYS A 594 -58.82 5.62 -37.93
CA LYS A 594 -60.07 5.88 -37.18
C LYS A 594 -60.37 4.64 -36.30
N GLU A 595 -61.14 4.64 -35.20
CA GLU A 595 -61.58 5.63 -34.21
C GLU A 595 -62.04 4.84 -32.94
N ARG A 596 -62.27 5.50 -31.79
CA ARG A 596 -63.14 5.13 -30.63
C ARG A 596 -63.58 3.63 -30.44
N SER A 597 -63.57 3.04 -29.24
CA SER A 597 -64.18 3.61 -28.01
C SER A 597 -63.92 2.87 -26.68
N LYS A 598 -63.94 3.64 -25.58
CA LYS A 598 -64.61 3.41 -24.27
C LYS A 598 -64.73 2.00 -23.63
N GLY A 599 -64.27 1.94 -22.36
CA GLY A 599 -64.92 1.20 -21.25
C GLY A 599 -64.32 -0.17 -20.90
N THR A 600 -64.43 -0.70 -19.67
CA THR A 600 -64.87 -0.15 -18.37
C THR A 600 -64.18 -0.91 -17.22
N LYS A 601 -64.09 -0.33 -16.01
CA LYS A 601 -63.51 -0.95 -14.80
C LYS A 601 -64.23 -2.25 -14.38
N HIS A 602 -63.50 -3.22 -13.81
CA HIS A 602 -63.69 -3.89 -12.50
C HIS A 602 -62.57 -4.98 -12.38
N ARG A 603 -61.67 -5.09 -11.38
CA ARG A 603 -61.72 -5.25 -9.90
C ARG A 603 -61.98 -6.69 -9.38
N GLY A 604 -60.89 -7.43 -9.10
CA GLY A 604 -60.84 -8.69 -8.31
C GLY A 604 -61.24 -9.97 -9.09
N TRP A 605 -60.83 -11.18 -8.71
CA TRP A 605 -60.38 -11.72 -7.41
C TRP A 605 -59.26 -12.80 -7.54
N GLU A 606 -58.69 -13.21 -6.40
CA GLU A 606 -58.00 -14.48 -6.05
C GLU A 606 -57.05 -15.24 -7.02
N ALA A 607 -55.76 -15.29 -6.62
CA ALA A 607 -54.99 -16.44 -6.10
C ALA A 607 -54.99 -17.85 -6.74
N LEU A 608 -53.84 -18.53 -6.54
CA LEU A 608 -53.45 -19.91 -6.91
C LEU A 608 -53.14 -20.12 -8.41
N ASP A 609 -52.05 -20.79 -8.82
CA ASP A 609 -50.89 -21.35 -8.07
C ASP A 609 -49.58 -20.60 -8.42
#